data_AF-A0A2T3QCY1-F1
#
_entry.id   AF-A0A2T3QCY1-F1
#
_cell.length_a   1.000
_cell.length_b   1.000
_cell.length_c   1.000
_cell.angle_alpha   90.00
_cell.angle_beta   90.00
_cell.angle_gamma   90.00
#
_symmetry.space_group_name_H-M   'P 1'
#
loop_
_entity.id
_entity.type
_entity.pdbx_description
1 polymer ?
#
loop_
_entity_poly.entity_id
_entity_poly.type
_entity_poly.pdbx_seq_one_letter_code
_entity_poly.pdbx_strand_id
1 'polypeptide(L)'
;MINKYESDLKKLVTDCHKQSGLIYEIFCDKFNSELILYLSDKSESERIEIIEIAKRMGFNEQEIGIDDISTCRHGIDINCCPAGCADYIDDHDSTIDDEGYKESLFIRNEINELRNKTIKGNSISPIQWCSLKLFITKNEKAIYWYSLIFTHDDELSSYSDMIKYLQSELIIPEYPF
;
A
#
# COMPACT_ATOMS: atom_id res chain seq x y z
N MET A 1 21.39 -2.10 33.39
CA MET A 1 20.93 -3.02 32.31
C MET A 1 20.65 -2.15 31.12
N ILE A 2 21.40 -2.30 30.02
CA ILE A 2 21.06 -1.62 28.77
C ILE A 2 19.77 -2.26 28.29
N ASN A 3 18.73 -1.45 28.12
CA ASN A 3 17.42 -1.92 27.68
C ASN A 3 17.59 -2.54 26.27
N LYS A 4 16.95 -3.68 26.00
CA LYS A 4 17.09 -4.41 24.72
C LYS A 4 16.89 -3.47 23.52
N TYR A 5 15.89 -2.60 23.61
CA TYR A 5 15.56 -1.58 22.63
C TYR A 5 16.66 -0.52 22.41
N GLU A 6 17.39 -0.16 23.46
CA GLU A 6 18.50 0.80 23.37
C GLU A 6 19.68 0.22 22.57
N SER A 7 19.94 -1.08 22.72
CA SER A 7 20.95 -1.78 21.91
C SER A 7 20.54 -1.86 20.44
N ASP A 8 19.27 -2.17 20.18
CA ASP A 8 18.72 -2.26 18.82
C ASP A 8 18.76 -0.89 18.12
N LEU A 9 18.34 0.17 18.81
CA LEU A 9 18.41 1.55 18.30
C LEU A 9 19.83 1.98 17.99
N LYS A 10 20.82 1.72 18.87
CA LYS A 10 22.23 2.05 18.60
C LYS A 10 22.75 1.38 17.33
N LYS A 11 22.35 0.13 17.09
CA LYS A 11 22.70 -0.59 15.87
C LYS A 11 22.05 0.07 14.65
N LEU A 12 20.75 0.35 14.72
CA LEU A 12 19.99 1.00 13.65
C LEU A 12 20.59 2.37 13.27
N VAL A 13 20.93 3.20 14.25
CA VAL A 13 21.65 4.47 14.07
C VAL A 13 22.98 4.27 13.36
N THR A 14 23.78 3.31 13.82
CA THR A 14 25.10 3.02 13.25
C THR A 14 25.00 2.58 11.78
N ASP A 15 24.02 1.74 11.47
CA ASP A 15 23.82 1.22 10.12
C ASP A 15 23.28 2.30 9.18
N CYS A 16 22.38 3.18 9.66
CA CYS A 16 21.90 4.35 8.90
C CYS A 16 23.04 5.33 8.60
N HIS A 17 23.91 5.62 9.58
CA HIS A 17 25.07 6.49 9.40
C HIS A 17 26.04 5.98 8.33
N LYS A 18 26.32 4.67 8.30
CA LYS A 18 27.19 4.08 7.28
C LYS A 18 26.61 4.22 5.87
N GLN A 19 25.28 4.22 5.78
CA GLN A 19 24.56 4.24 4.51
C GLN A 19 24.19 5.66 4.05
N SER A 20 24.38 6.69 4.86
CA SER A 20 23.98 8.07 4.53
C SER A 20 25.08 8.90 3.86
N GLY A 21 26.30 8.35 3.72
CA GLY A 21 27.41 9.10 3.14
C GLY A 21 27.80 10.35 3.92
N LEU A 22 27.50 10.38 5.23
CA LEU A 22 27.67 11.54 6.14
C LEU A 22 26.79 12.76 5.81
N ILE A 23 25.79 12.60 4.95
CA ILE A 23 24.78 13.64 4.71
C ILE A 23 23.69 13.48 5.76
N TYR A 24 23.40 14.55 6.50
CA TYR A 24 22.50 14.53 7.65
C TYR A 24 21.05 14.27 7.23
N GLU A 25 20.60 14.90 6.15
CA GLU A 25 19.24 14.74 5.62
C GLU A 25 18.98 13.29 5.19
N ILE A 26 19.94 12.69 4.46
CA ILE A 26 19.86 11.27 4.06
C ILE A 26 19.91 10.34 5.28
N PHE A 27 20.63 10.73 6.33
CA PHE A 27 20.62 9.99 7.59
C PHE A 27 19.23 10.03 8.24
N CYS A 28 18.62 11.21 8.36
CA CYS A 28 17.29 11.39 8.94
C CYS A 28 16.25 10.56 8.18
N ASP A 29 16.21 10.64 6.85
CA ASP A 29 15.26 9.89 6.01
C ASP A 29 15.40 8.38 6.20
N LYS A 30 16.64 7.89 6.23
CA LYS A 30 16.93 6.46 6.43
C LYS A 30 16.61 6.00 7.84
N PHE A 31 17.04 6.76 8.83
CA PHE A 31 16.80 6.46 10.24
C PHE A 31 15.31 6.39 10.51
N ASN A 32 14.55 7.36 10.00
CA ASN A 32 13.10 7.38 10.08
C ASN A 32 12.47 6.13 9.46
N SER A 33 12.83 5.81 8.21
CA SER A 33 12.28 4.66 7.47
C SER A 33 12.55 3.33 8.20
N GLU A 34 13.79 3.12 8.66
CA GLU A 34 14.20 1.92 9.38
C GLU A 34 13.54 1.85 10.76
N LEU A 35 13.36 2.99 11.44
CA LEU A 35 12.68 3.06 12.73
C LEU A 35 11.19 2.70 12.59
N ILE A 36 10.49 3.21 11.57
CA ILE A 36 9.11 2.84 11.28
C ILE A 36 8.97 1.32 11.07
N LEU A 37 9.88 0.73 10.30
CA LEU A 37 9.90 -0.71 10.07
C LEU A 37 10.15 -1.49 11.37
N TYR A 38 11.08 -1.03 12.20
CA TYR A 38 11.38 -1.64 13.50
C TYR A 38 10.21 -1.61 14.48
N LEU A 39 9.36 -0.58 14.40
CA LEU A 39 8.16 -0.42 15.22
C LEU A 39 6.94 -1.21 14.71
N SER A 40 6.94 -1.64 13.44
CA SER A 40 5.76 -2.18 12.76
C SER A 40 5.16 -3.44 13.42
N ASP A 41 6.01 -4.32 13.96
CA ASP A 41 5.64 -5.57 14.63
C ASP A 41 5.54 -5.43 16.16
N LYS A 42 5.76 -4.23 16.71
CA LYS A 42 5.72 -3.95 18.14
C LYS A 42 4.33 -3.53 18.61
N SER A 43 3.98 -3.91 19.83
CA SER A 43 2.76 -3.43 20.49
C SER A 43 2.85 -1.93 20.81
N GLU A 44 1.71 -1.29 21.03
CA GLU A 44 1.63 0.14 21.34
C GLU A 44 2.49 0.53 22.55
N SER A 45 2.46 -0.27 23.62
CA SER A 45 3.28 -0.06 24.83
C SER A 45 4.78 -0.12 24.53
N GLU A 46 5.22 -1.02 23.64
CA GLU A 46 6.62 -1.13 23.24
C GLU A 46 7.03 0.03 22.33
N ARG A 47 6.15 0.47 21.43
CA ARG A 47 6.41 1.62 20.55
C ARG A 47 6.67 2.89 21.35
N ILE A 48 5.82 3.17 22.35
CA ILE A 48 5.98 4.33 23.25
C ILE A 48 7.33 4.25 23.97
N GLU A 49 7.69 3.07 24.51
CA GLU A 49 8.96 2.89 25.20
C GLU A 49 10.17 3.10 24.27
N ILE A 50 10.12 2.57 23.04
CA ILE A 50 11.20 2.71 22.05
C ILE A 50 11.38 4.17 21.63
N ILE A 51 10.27 4.90 21.43
CA ILE A 51 10.29 6.34 21.10
C ILE A 51 10.93 7.15 22.23
N GLU A 52 10.57 6.88 23.49
CA GLU A 52 11.16 7.55 24.65
C GLU A 52 12.66 7.23 24.80
N ILE A 53 13.10 6.05 24.39
CA ILE A 53 14.54 5.73 24.32
C ILE A 53 15.22 6.55 23.23
N ALA A 54 14.63 6.64 22.03
CA ALA A 54 15.18 7.44 20.93
C ALA A 54 15.30 8.93 21.29
N LYS A 55 14.29 9.52 21.95
CA LYS A 55 14.34 10.90 22.46
C LYS A 55 15.49 11.08 23.46
N ARG A 56 15.68 10.14 24.39
CA ARG A 56 16.80 10.17 25.34
C ARG A 56 18.17 10.00 24.68
N MET A 57 18.24 9.38 23.49
CA MET A 57 19.47 9.29 22.70
C MET A 57 19.80 10.59 21.95
N GLY A 58 18.92 11.60 22.01
CA GLY A 58 19.14 12.93 21.43
C GLY A 58 18.42 13.16 20.10
N PHE A 59 17.60 12.20 19.64
CA PHE A 59 16.77 12.38 18.45
C PHE A 59 15.55 13.23 18.77
N ASN A 60 15.28 14.23 17.93
CA ASN A 60 14.10 15.08 18.02
C ASN A 60 12.89 14.46 17.31
N GLU A 61 11.71 15.06 17.48
CA GLU A 61 10.45 14.54 16.94
C GLU A 61 10.40 14.56 15.40
N GLN A 62 11.18 15.42 14.75
CA GLN A 62 11.33 15.49 13.29
C GLN A 62 12.21 14.34 12.77
N GLU A 63 13.28 13.99 13.48
CA GLU A 63 14.17 12.87 13.15
C GLU A 63 13.49 11.51 13.39
N ILE A 64 12.63 11.44 14.41
CA ILE A 64 11.82 10.24 14.72
C ILE A 64 10.54 10.21 13.86
N GLY A 65 10.19 11.30 13.17
CA GLY A 65 8.99 11.48 12.33
C GLY A 65 7.70 11.15 13.04
N ILE A 66 7.58 11.60 14.30
CA ILE A 66 6.36 11.44 15.10
C ILE A 66 5.39 12.58 14.83
N ASP A 67 5.88 13.71 14.33
CA ASP A 67 5.10 14.95 14.19
C ASP A 67 4.59 15.18 12.76
N ASP A 68 4.98 14.35 11.80
CA ASP A 68 4.57 14.53 10.42
C ASP A 68 4.25 13.19 9.76
N ILE A 69 2.97 12.85 9.86
CA ILE A 69 2.29 11.87 9.02
C ILE A 69 2.33 12.32 7.53
N SER A 70 2.97 13.46 7.23
CA SER A 70 3.17 13.99 5.89
C SER A 70 4.00 13.09 4.99
N THR A 71 4.68 12.05 5.49
CA THR A 71 5.51 11.18 4.65
C THR A 71 5.16 9.71 4.86
N CYS A 72 4.86 9.00 3.78
CA CYS A 72 4.52 7.58 3.86
C CYS A 72 5.76 6.70 4.10
N ARG A 73 5.53 5.41 4.40
CA ARG A 73 6.58 4.37 4.54
C ARG A 73 7.52 4.19 3.34
N HIS A 74 7.27 4.89 2.23
CA HIS A 74 8.11 4.90 1.03
C HIS A 74 8.96 6.17 0.91
N GLY A 75 8.96 7.07 1.90
CA GLY A 75 9.76 8.30 1.90
C GLY A 75 9.25 9.38 0.93
N ILE A 76 7.99 9.29 0.50
CA ILE A 76 7.32 10.27 -0.37
C ILE A 76 6.26 10.97 0.48
N ASP A 77 6.09 12.28 0.24
CA ASP A 77 4.96 13.03 0.81
C ASP A 77 3.67 12.22 0.64
N ILE A 78 2.91 12.09 1.70
CA ILE A 78 1.83 11.12 1.83
C ILE A 78 0.73 11.38 0.81
N ASN A 79 0.47 12.65 0.49
CA ASN A 79 -0.49 13.09 -0.52
C ASN A 79 0.05 12.96 -1.94
N CYS A 80 1.36 12.75 -2.08
CA CYS A 80 2.06 12.60 -3.36
C CYS A 80 2.46 11.15 -3.65
N CYS A 81 2.21 10.21 -2.72
CA CYS A 81 2.62 8.84 -2.89
C CYS A 81 1.78 8.15 -3.98
N PRO A 82 2.37 7.65 -5.07
CA PRO A 82 1.63 6.96 -6.13
C PRO A 82 1.02 5.63 -5.66
N ALA A 83 1.39 5.16 -4.47
CA ALA A 83 0.80 4.00 -3.82
C ALA A 83 -0.43 4.35 -2.96
N GLY A 84 -0.95 5.59 -3.00
CA GLY A 84 -2.17 6.00 -2.30
C GLY A 84 -2.05 5.98 -0.78
N CYS A 85 -0.88 6.34 -0.24
CA CYS A 85 -0.65 6.21 1.21
C CYS A 85 -1.46 7.23 2.05
N ALA A 86 -1.90 8.36 1.48
CA ALA A 86 -2.81 9.31 2.13
C ALA A 86 -4.25 8.79 2.21
N ASP A 87 -4.65 7.91 1.28
CA ASP A 87 -6.01 7.36 1.21
C ASP A 87 -6.38 6.51 2.44
N TYR A 88 -5.39 6.17 3.28
CA TYR A 88 -5.57 5.38 4.49
C TYR A 88 -5.53 6.21 5.79
N ILE A 89 -5.22 7.50 5.70
CA ILE A 89 -4.89 8.34 6.87
C ILE A 89 -5.97 9.38 7.19
N ASP A 90 -6.91 9.61 6.28
CA ASP A 90 -7.99 10.54 6.58
C ASP A 90 -9.06 9.94 7.51
N ASP A 91 -9.43 10.79 8.44
CA ASP A 91 -10.42 10.63 9.49
C ASP A 91 -11.74 10.11 8.88
N HIS A 92 -12.13 8.87 9.16
CA HIS A 92 -13.44 8.36 8.77
C HIS A 92 -14.55 8.94 9.69
N ASP A 93 -14.75 10.24 9.59
CA ASP A 93 -16.05 10.91 9.72
C ASP A 93 -16.39 11.68 8.43
N SER A 94 -16.06 11.11 7.28
CA SER A 94 -16.73 11.47 6.04
C SER A 94 -17.56 10.29 5.55
N THR A 95 -18.84 10.59 5.36
CA THR A 95 -19.93 9.71 4.93
C THR A 95 -19.82 9.37 3.44
N ILE A 96 -18.60 9.09 2.95
CA ILE A 96 -18.42 8.42 1.68
C ILE A 96 -18.72 6.95 1.95
N ASP A 97 -19.73 6.43 1.26
CA ASP A 97 -20.09 5.01 1.28
C ASP A 97 -18.96 4.20 0.63
N ASP A 98 -17.91 3.96 1.42
CA ASP A 98 -16.70 3.18 1.10
C ASP A 98 -17.00 1.71 0.75
N GLU A 99 -18.26 1.30 0.87
CA GLU A 99 -18.73 -0.04 0.53
C GLU A 99 -18.55 -0.26 -0.98
N GLY A 100 -17.60 -1.10 -1.37
CA GLY A 100 -17.27 -1.42 -2.76
C GLY A 100 -15.92 -0.86 -3.24
N TYR A 101 -15.33 0.13 -2.57
CA TYR A 101 -14.03 0.68 -2.99
C TYR A 101 -12.93 -0.39 -2.88
N LYS A 102 -12.81 -1.03 -1.72
CA LYS A 102 -11.80 -2.06 -1.45
C LYS A 102 -11.98 -3.27 -2.37
N GLU A 103 -13.23 -3.65 -2.62
CA GLU A 103 -13.60 -4.71 -3.53
C GLU A 103 -13.22 -4.38 -4.98
N SER A 104 -13.35 -3.11 -5.40
CA SER A 104 -12.92 -2.66 -6.73
C SER A 104 -11.40 -2.78 -6.92
N LEU A 105 -10.62 -2.42 -5.89
CA LEU A 105 -9.17 -2.58 -5.90
C LEU A 105 -8.77 -4.06 -5.98
N PHE A 106 -9.46 -4.92 -5.22
CA PHE A 106 -9.24 -6.37 -5.27
C PHE A 106 -9.45 -6.92 -6.68
N ILE A 107 -10.56 -6.55 -7.33
CA ILE A 107 -10.85 -6.95 -8.72
C ILE A 107 -9.73 -6.48 -9.66
N ARG A 108 -9.23 -5.24 -9.50
CA ARG A 108 -8.16 -4.71 -10.35
C ARG A 108 -6.86 -5.50 -10.20
N ASN A 109 -6.51 -5.88 -8.97
CA ASN A 109 -5.33 -6.69 -8.72
C ASN A 109 -5.46 -8.08 -9.35
N GLU A 110 -6.60 -8.75 -9.16
CA GLU A 110 -6.86 -10.07 -9.74
C GLU A 110 -6.80 -10.05 -11.27
N ILE A 111 -7.41 -9.06 -11.94
CA ILE A 111 -7.37 -8.99 -13.41
C ILE A 111 -5.96 -8.74 -13.92
N ASN A 112 -5.16 -7.92 -13.23
CA ASN A 112 -3.76 -7.68 -13.58
C ASN A 112 -2.91 -8.94 -13.44
N GLU A 113 -3.14 -9.75 -12.40
CA GLU A 113 -2.47 -11.04 -12.27
C GLU A 113 -2.82 -12.00 -13.41
N LEU A 114 -4.10 -12.10 -13.78
CA LEU A 114 -4.56 -12.94 -14.89
C LEU A 114 -3.97 -12.46 -16.22
N ARG A 115 -3.91 -11.14 -16.44
CA ARG A 115 -3.29 -10.54 -17.61
C ARG A 115 -1.79 -10.85 -17.67
N ASN A 116 -1.07 -10.70 -16.56
CA ASN A 116 0.35 -11.03 -16.47
C ASN A 116 0.64 -12.52 -16.76
N LYS A 117 -0.25 -13.43 -16.35
CA LYS A 117 -0.16 -14.85 -16.71
C LYS A 117 -0.30 -15.04 -18.22
N THR A 118 -1.28 -14.37 -18.83
CA THR A 118 -1.55 -14.45 -20.27
C THR A 118 -0.38 -13.90 -21.10
N ILE A 119 0.20 -12.75 -20.70
CA ILE A 119 1.39 -12.17 -21.34
C ILE A 119 2.58 -13.13 -21.28
N LYS A 120 2.74 -13.88 -20.19
CA LYS A 120 3.79 -14.90 -20.02
C LYS A 120 3.49 -16.22 -20.75
N GLY A 121 2.41 -16.30 -21.53
CA GLY A 121 1.99 -17.50 -22.26
C GLY A 121 1.39 -18.60 -21.37
N ASN A 122 1.03 -18.28 -20.12
CA ASN A 122 0.39 -19.23 -19.22
C ASN A 122 -1.13 -19.24 -19.42
N SER A 123 -1.75 -20.41 -19.30
CA SER A 123 -3.20 -20.54 -19.30
C SER A 123 -3.82 -19.91 -18.04
N ILE A 124 -4.92 -19.17 -18.20
CA ILE A 124 -5.74 -18.72 -17.07
C ILE A 124 -6.47 -19.93 -16.47
N SER A 125 -6.44 -20.06 -15.14
CA SER A 125 -7.20 -21.08 -14.44
C SER A 125 -8.71 -20.78 -14.51
N PRO A 126 -9.54 -21.73 -15.00
CA PRO A 126 -10.99 -21.56 -14.98
C PRO A 126 -11.55 -21.31 -13.58
N ILE A 127 -10.94 -21.90 -12.55
CA ILE A 127 -11.35 -21.71 -11.15
C ILE A 127 -11.10 -20.26 -10.73
N GLN A 128 -9.93 -19.69 -11.05
CA GLN A 128 -9.61 -18.31 -10.70
C GLN A 128 -10.58 -17.32 -11.36
N TRP A 129 -10.86 -17.53 -12.65
CA TRP A 129 -11.81 -16.71 -13.39
C TRP A 129 -13.25 -16.82 -12.85
N CYS A 130 -13.71 -18.04 -12.53
CA CYS A 130 -15.03 -18.25 -11.94
C CYS A 130 -15.14 -17.66 -10.52
N SER A 131 -14.08 -17.74 -9.72
CA SER A 131 -14.05 -17.13 -8.38
C SER A 131 -14.15 -15.61 -8.46
N LEU A 132 -13.43 -14.97 -9.39
CA LEU A 132 -13.51 -13.52 -9.61
C LEU A 132 -14.93 -13.10 -10.03
N LYS A 133 -15.55 -13.84 -10.97
CA LYS A 133 -16.95 -13.63 -11.35
C LYS A 133 -17.90 -13.68 -10.16
N LEU A 134 -17.79 -14.72 -9.34
CA LEU A 134 -18.63 -14.88 -8.15
C LEU A 134 -18.38 -13.76 -7.13
N PHE A 135 -17.14 -13.30 -6.98
CA PHE A 135 -16.82 -12.17 -6.13
C PHE A 135 -17.53 -10.90 -6.60
N ILE A 136 -17.49 -10.59 -7.90
CA ILE A 136 -18.16 -9.42 -8.46
C ILE A 136 -19.68 -9.50 -8.24
N THR A 137 -20.30 -10.66 -8.48
CA THR A 137 -21.75 -10.81 -8.24
C THR A 137 -22.18 -10.59 -6.79
N LYS A 138 -21.28 -10.78 -5.82
CA LYS A 138 -21.56 -10.58 -4.40
C LYS A 138 -21.30 -9.16 -3.93
N ASN A 139 -20.62 -8.35 -4.75
CA ASN A 139 -20.15 -7.03 -4.38
C ASN A 139 -20.55 -6.02 -5.47
N GLU A 140 -21.85 -5.81 -5.66
CA GLU A 140 -22.38 -4.98 -6.75
C GLU A 140 -21.88 -3.53 -6.70
N LYS A 141 -21.71 -2.96 -5.49
CA LYS A 141 -21.14 -1.61 -5.31
C LYS A 141 -19.71 -1.48 -5.83
N ALA A 142 -18.96 -2.59 -5.89
CA ALA A 142 -17.62 -2.60 -6.45
C ALA A 142 -17.62 -2.29 -7.95
N ILE A 143 -18.71 -2.58 -8.66
CA ILE A 143 -18.84 -2.30 -10.09
C ILE A 143 -18.83 -0.79 -10.33
N TYR A 144 -19.61 -0.04 -9.52
CA TYR A 144 -19.66 1.41 -9.58
C TYR A 144 -18.29 2.04 -9.33
N TRP A 145 -17.62 1.63 -8.24
CA TRP A 145 -16.28 2.11 -7.91
C TRP A 145 -15.25 1.76 -8.98
N TYR A 146 -15.32 0.53 -9.52
CA TYR A 146 -14.42 0.11 -10.58
C TYR A 146 -14.60 0.96 -11.84
N SER A 147 -15.85 1.26 -12.20
CA SER A 147 -16.17 2.14 -13.31
C SER A 147 -15.63 3.56 -13.09
N LEU A 148 -15.76 4.09 -11.88
CA LEU A 148 -15.33 5.45 -11.59
C LEU A 148 -13.80 5.60 -11.67
N ILE A 149 -13.06 4.56 -11.27
CA ILE A 149 -11.61 4.64 -11.06
C ILE A 149 -10.82 4.14 -12.27
N PHE A 150 -11.26 3.04 -12.88
CA PHE A 150 -10.41 2.26 -13.79
C PHE A 150 -10.84 2.31 -15.25
N THR A 151 -12.09 2.63 -15.53
CA THR A 151 -12.58 2.72 -16.91
C THR A 151 -12.52 4.18 -17.36
N HIS A 152 -11.61 4.48 -18.28
CA HIS A 152 -11.34 5.87 -18.65
C HIS A 152 -12.48 6.52 -19.47
N ASP A 153 -13.41 5.73 -20.03
CA ASP A 153 -14.59 6.20 -20.79
C ASP A 153 -15.79 5.23 -20.75
N ASP A 154 -15.68 4.05 -20.12
CA ASP A 154 -16.76 3.05 -20.11
C ASP A 154 -17.57 3.13 -18.82
N GLU A 155 -18.87 3.39 -18.90
CA GLU A 155 -19.77 3.26 -17.74
C GLU A 155 -20.17 1.79 -17.55
N LEU A 156 -19.64 1.16 -16.50
CA LEU A 156 -20.03 -0.18 -16.09
C LEU A 156 -21.26 -0.09 -15.17
N SER A 157 -22.43 -0.42 -15.71
CA SER A 157 -23.70 -0.36 -14.96
C SER A 157 -24.17 -1.71 -14.44
N SER A 158 -23.55 -2.81 -14.86
CA SER A 158 -23.98 -4.17 -14.50
C SER A 158 -22.81 -5.15 -14.39
N TYR A 159 -23.06 -6.26 -13.70
CA TYR A 159 -22.12 -7.40 -13.67
C TYR A 159 -21.75 -7.88 -15.09
N SER A 160 -22.73 -7.93 -16.00
CA SER A 160 -22.50 -8.39 -17.37
C SER A 160 -21.53 -7.47 -18.12
N ASP A 161 -21.68 -6.16 -17.96
CA ASP A 161 -20.83 -5.16 -18.60
C ASP A 161 -19.42 -5.22 -18.04
N MET A 162 -19.31 -5.33 -16.71
CA MET A 162 -18.03 -5.50 -16.04
C MET A 162 -17.29 -6.75 -16.50
N ILE A 163 -17.97 -7.90 -16.61
CA ILE A 163 -17.33 -9.12 -17.10
C ILE A 163 -16.86 -8.98 -18.53
N LYS A 164 -17.64 -8.36 -19.42
CA LYS A 164 -17.22 -8.12 -20.81
C LYS A 164 -16.00 -7.21 -20.89
N TYR A 165 -15.98 -6.15 -20.08
CA TYR A 165 -14.84 -5.24 -19.97
C TYR A 165 -13.59 -5.97 -19.48
N LEU A 166 -13.68 -6.72 -18.39
CA LEU A 166 -12.54 -7.50 -17.88
C LEU A 166 -12.06 -8.56 -18.87
N GLN A 167 -12.98 -9.16 -19.65
CA GLN A 167 -12.60 -10.08 -20.72
C GLN A 167 -11.82 -9.39 -21.85
N SER A 168 -12.21 -8.19 -22.26
CA SER A 168 -11.48 -7.46 -23.30
C SER A 168 -10.08 -7.07 -22.84
N GLU A 169 -9.89 -6.76 -21.55
CA GLU A 169 -8.55 -6.50 -20.99
C GLU A 169 -7.62 -7.74 -20.99
N LEU A 170 -8.20 -8.95 -20.98
CA LEU A 170 -7.44 -10.20 -21.05
C LEU A 170 -7.13 -10.65 -22.49
N ILE A 171 -7.87 -10.16 -23.49
CA ILE A 171 -7.64 -10.48 -24.89
C ILE A 171 -6.50 -9.60 -25.41
N ILE A 172 -5.31 -10.19 -25.54
CA ILE A 172 -4.12 -9.51 -26.09
C ILE A 172 -4.18 -9.61 -27.62
N PRO A 173 -4.18 -8.47 -28.37
CA PRO A 173 -4.36 -8.48 -29.82
C PRO A 173 -3.31 -9.26 -30.63
N GLU A 174 -2.14 -9.54 -30.06
CA GLU A 174 -1.02 -10.17 -30.75
C GLU A 174 -1.07 -11.71 -30.77
N TYR A 175 -2.06 -12.34 -30.12
CA TYR A 175 -2.27 -13.80 -30.19
C TYR A 175 -3.75 -14.11 -30.42
N PRO A 176 -4.24 -14.02 -31.67
CA PRO A 176 -5.52 -14.60 -32.03
C PRO A 176 -5.41 -16.14 -31.97
N PHE A 177 -6.40 -16.77 -31.33
CA PHE A 177 -6.59 -18.22 -31.32
C PHE A 177 -6.63 -18.81 -32.73
#